data_AF-A0A520IZR8-F1
#
_entry.id   AF-A0A520IZR8-F1
#
_cell.length_a   1.000
_cell.length_b   1.000
_cell.length_c   1.000
_cell.angle_alpha   90.00
_cell.angle_beta   90.00
_cell.angle_gamma   90.00
#
_symmetry.space_group_name_H-M   'P 1'
#
loop_
_entity.id
_entity.type
_entity.pdbx_description
1 polymer ?
#
loop_
_entity_poly.entity_id
_entity_poly.type
_entity_poly.pdbx_seq_one_letter_code
_entity_poly.pdbx_strand_id
1 'polypeptide(L)'
;LTLDQMLAVPLVARGWDDVRRRFPDIEPKRLVGELVRTQIGTMVNDLIAETRQRIAASGVTSVDDVRDAGQCLVGFSPEMREAERDLKRFMYANLYHHPRQLAAADAAHGIVAGLFAVYRDDPATIPEEWRDRLPTDDPDRSRHIADFIAGMTDRYAVSRYRELVGPIDLPEGF
;
A
#
# COMPACT_ATOMS: atom_id res chain seq x y z
N LEU A 1 -8.71 -13.09 -8.74
CA LEU A 1 -9.39 -11.86 -9.20
C LEU A 1 -9.41 -11.83 -10.72
N THR A 2 -10.59 -11.79 -11.33
CA THR A 2 -10.75 -11.73 -12.80
C THR A 2 -11.22 -10.35 -13.25
N LEU A 3 -11.10 -10.05 -14.56
CA LEU A 3 -11.62 -8.80 -15.13
C LEU A 3 -13.13 -8.70 -14.93
N ASP A 4 -13.88 -9.78 -15.15
CA ASP A 4 -15.34 -9.78 -14.99
C ASP A 4 -15.77 -9.41 -13.55
N GLN A 5 -15.01 -9.88 -12.55
CA GLN A 5 -15.25 -9.49 -11.16
C GLN A 5 -14.98 -7.98 -10.96
N MET A 6 -13.93 -7.44 -11.56
CA MET A 6 -13.61 -6.00 -11.49
C MET A 6 -14.68 -5.12 -12.14
N LEU A 7 -15.35 -5.61 -13.19
CA LEU A 7 -16.44 -4.90 -13.87
C LEU A 7 -17.72 -4.81 -13.01
N ALA A 8 -17.80 -5.49 -11.87
CA ALA A 8 -18.85 -5.23 -10.88
C ALA A 8 -18.68 -3.87 -10.18
N VAL A 9 -17.48 -3.26 -10.24
CA VAL A 9 -17.23 -1.94 -9.68
C VAL A 9 -17.63 -0.87 -10.71
N PRO A 10 -18.60 0.01 -10.42
CA PRO A 10 -19.14 0.95 -11.41
C PRO A 10 -18.09 1.88 -12.02
N LEU A 11 -17.10 2.31 -11.24
CA LEU A 11 -16.00 3.14 -11.70
C LEU A 11 -15.19 2.44 -12.81
N VAL A 12 -14.87 1.17 -12.60
CA VAL A 12 -14.09 0.34 -13.53
C VAL A 12 -14.90 -0.02 -14.76
N ALA A 13 -16.18 -0.37 -14.58
CA ALA A 13 -17.11 -0.67 -15.68
C ALA A 13 -17.22 0.50 -16.67
N ARG A 14 -17.40 1.73 -16.16
CA ARG A 14 -17.44 2.93 -17.00
C ARG A 14 -16.14 3.14 -17.78
N GLY A 15 -14.99 2.96 -17.12
CA GLY A 15 -13.69 3.03 -17.77
C GLY A 15 -13.53 1.96 -18.87
N TRP A 16 -14.03 0.76 -18.62
CA TRP A 16 -13.97 -0.34 -19.58
C TRP A 16 -14.82 -0.08 -20.81
N ASP A 17 -16.05 0.40 -20.62
CA ASP A 17 -16.94 0.77 -21.72
C ASP A 17 -16.34 1.89 -22.59
N ASP A 18 -15.71 2.90 -21.97
CA ASP A 18 -15.01 3.95 -22.71
C ASP A 18 -13.85 3.40 -23.55
N VAL A 19 -13.02 2.56 -22.95
CA VAL A 19 -11.87 1.94 -23.63
C VAL A 19 -12.33 1.05 -24.78
N ARG A 20 -13.36 0.22 -24.58
CA ARG A 20 -13.92 -0.62 -25.65
C ARG A 20 -14.52 0.20 -26.79
N ARG A 21 -15.15 1.33 -26.48
CA ARG A 21 -15.69 2.25 -27.49
C ARG A 21 -14.58 2.95 -28.28
N ARG A 22 -13.48 3.32 -27.63
CA ARG A 22 -12.32 3.97 -28.27
C ARG A 22 -11.49 2.99 -29.11
N PHE A 23 -11.45 1.73 -28.73
CA PHE A 23 -10.63 0.69 -29.37
C PHE A 23 -11.45 -0.58 -29.67
N PRO A 24 -12.47 -0.51 -30.56
CA PRO A 24 -13.42 -1.59 -30.78
C PRO A 24 -12.80 -2.86 -31.39
N ASP A 25 -11.72 -2.71 -32.17
CA ASP A 25 -11.10 -3.81 -32.92
C ASP A 25 -9.97 -4.52 -32.16
N ILE A 26 -9.70 -4.10 -30.92
CA ILE A 26 -8.61 -4.66 -30.11
C ILE A 26 -9.16 -5.73 -29.17
N GLU A 27 -8.44 -6.86 -29.09
CA GLU A 27 -8.76 -7.96 -28.20
C GLU A 27 -8.85 -7.49 -26.73
N PRO A 28 -9.90 -7.85 -25.97
CA PRO A 28 -10.09 -7.41 -24.58
C PRO A 28 -8.88 -7.58 -23.67
N LYS A 29 -8.13 -8.67 -23.80
CA LYS A 29 -6.93 -8.92 -22.97
C LYS A 29 -5.86 -7.84 -23.14
N ARG A 30 -5.73 -7.26 -24.33
CA ARG A 30 -4.79 -6.16 -24.62
C ARG A 30 -5.29 -4.81 -24.11
N LEU A 31 -6.60 -4.67 -23.88
CA LEU A 31 -7.22 -3.44 -23.39
C LEU A 31 -7.10 -3.24 -21.88
N VAL A 32 -6.71 -4.26 -21.11
CA VAL A 32 -6.56 -4.15 -19.65
C VAL A 32 -5.56 -3.05 -19.26
N GLY A 33 -4.43 -2.94 -19.99
CA GLY A 33 -3.46 -1.87 -19.75
C GLY A 33 -4.02 -0.47 -20.01
N GLU A 34 -4.82 -0.33 -21.06
CA GLU A 34 -5.48 0.95 -21.40
C GLU A 34 -6.60 1.29 -20.42
N LEU A 35 -7.32 0.29 -19.89
CA LEU A 35 -8.27 0.46 -18.79
C LEU A 35 -7.56 1.04 -17.56
N VAL A 36 -6.45 0.44 -17.13
CA VAL A 36 -5.68 0.93 -15.97
C VAL A 36 -5.20 2.36 -16.21
N ARG A 37 -4.64 2.65 -17.40
CA ARG A 37 -4.19 4.00 -17.77
C ARG A 37 -5.34 5.02 -17.74
N THR A 38 -6.48 4.69 -18.33
CA THR A 38 -7.67 5.57 -18.38
C THR A 38 -8.24 5.79 -16.98
N GLN A 39 -8.26 4.76 -16.14
CA GLN A 39 -8.70 4.83 -14.76
C GLN A 39 -7.83 5.79 -13.93
N ILE A 40 -6.50 5.65 -14.02
CA ILE A 40 -5.55 6.55 -13.37
C ILE A 40 -5.77 7.99 -13.86
N GLY A 41 -5.87 8.19 -15.17
CA GLY A 41 -6.10 9.52 -15.75
C GLY A 41 -7.39 10.18 -15.24
N THR A 42 -8.47 9.40 -15.13
CA THR A 42 -9.76 9.87 -14.62
C THR A 42 -9.64 10.34 -13.16
N MET A 43 -9.03 9.53 -12.30
CA MET A 43 -8.85 9.87 -10.88
C MET A 43 -7.91 11.06 -10.71
N VAL A 44 -6.80 11.12 -11.44
CA VAL A 44 -5.84 12.24 -11.36
C VAL A 44 -6.48 13.56 -11.82
N ASN A 45 -7.23 13.54 -12.92
CA ASN A 45 -7.89 14.76 -13.41
C ASN A 45 -8.97 15.26 -12.44
N ASP A 46 -9.74 14.36 -11.84
CA ASP A 46 -10.69 14.70 -10.77
C ASP A 46 -9.99 15.35 -9.57
N LEU A 47 -8.93 14.71 -9.06
CA LEU A 47 -8.13 15.21 -7.94
C LEU A 47 -7.62 16.63 -8.20
N ILE A 48 -7.06 16.87 -9.38
CA ILE A 48 -6.52 18.19 -9.76
C ILE A 48 -7.65 19.23 -9.84
N ALA A 49 -8.77 18.89 -10.47
CA ALA A 49 -9.89 19.80 -10.63
C ALA A 49 -10.51 20.19 -9.28
N GLU A 50 -10.81 19.21 -8.43
CA GLU A 50 -11.36 19.43 -7.09
C GLU A 50 -10.38 20.21 -6.21
N THR A 51 -9.11 19.83 -6.20
CA THR A 51 -8.08 20.52 -5.41
C THR A 51 -7.97 21.99 -5.80
N ARG A 52 -8.00 22.31 -7.11
CA ARG A 52 -8.00 23.70 -7.57
C ARG A 52 -9.22 24.47 -7.08
N GLN A 53 -10.40 23.85 -7.11
CA GLN A 53 -11.62 24.48 -6.61
C GLN A 53 -11.55 24.74 -5.10
N ARG A 54 -11.07 23.78 -4.30
CA ARG A 54 -10.90 23.95 -2.85
C ARG A 54 -9.91 25.05 -2.50
N ILE A 55 -8.77 25.09 -3.19
CA ILE A 55 -7.77 26.15 -3.00
C ILE A 55 -8.39 27.52 -3.30
N ALA A 56 -9.06 27.66 -4.45
CA ALA A 56 -9.72 28.91 -4.82
C ALA A 56 -10.80 29.34 -3.81
N ALA A 57 -11.62 28.39 -3.34
CA ALA A 57 -12.68 28.64 -2.37
C ALA A 57 -12.15 28.96 -0.96
N SER A 58 -11.00 28.39 -0.58
CA SER A 58 -10.38 28.62 0.74
C SER A 58 -9.74 30.00 0.87
N GLY A 59 -9.41 30.65 -0.24
CA GLY A 59 -8.76 31.96 -0.25
C GLY A 59 -7.31 31.94 0.26
N VAL A 60 -6.68 30.76 0.40
CA VAL A 60 -5.29 30.66 0.86
C VAL A 60 -4.34 31.34 -0.13
N THR A 61 -3.38 32.08 0.41
CA THR A 61 -2.34 32.79 -0.35
C THR A 61 -0.93 32.45 0.11
N SER A 62 -0.80 31.85 1.29
CA SER A 62 0.47 31.45 1.90
C SER A 62 0.45 29.99 2.36
N VAL A 63 1.64 29.46 2.67
CA VAL A 63 1.78 28.11 3.23
C VAL A 63 1.20 28.04 4.65
N ASP A 64 1.27 29.14 5.40
CA ASP A 64 0.67 29.20 6.75
C ASP A 64 -0.86 29.17 6.66
N ASP A 65 -1.46 29.87 5.69
CA ASP A 65 -2.91 29.79 5.44
C ASP A 65 -3.34 28.35 5.11
N VAL A 66 -2.52 27.59 4.38
CA VAL A 66 -2.80 26.18 4.08
C VAL A 66 -2.76 25.31 5.34
N ARG A 67 -1.81 25.57 6.25
CA ARG A 67 -1.72 24.85 7.55
C ARG A 67 -2.91 25.19 8.45
N ASP A 68 -3.35 26.44 8.42
CA ASP A 68 -4.43 26.97 9.25
C ASP A 68 -5.83 26.79 8.62
N ALA A 69 -5.92 26.25 7.39
CA ALA A 69 -7.17 26.12 6.64
C ALA A 69 -8.24 25.25 7.33
N GLY A 70 -7.88 24.47 8.34
CA GLY A 70 -8.79 23.61 9.11
C GLY A 70 -9.38 22.43 8.31
N GLN A 71 -8.92 22.21 7.08
CA GLN A 71 -9.40 21.17 6.18
C GLN A 71 -8.32 20.75 5.19
N CYS A 72 -8.44 19.54 4.63
CA CYS A 72 -7.55 19.08 3.58
C CYS A 72 -7.95 19.70 2.22
N LEU A 73 -7.08 20.55 1.69
CA LEU A 73 -7.29 21.21 0.39
C LEU A 73 -7.06 20.29 -0.80
N VAL A 74 -6.31 19.19 -0.61
CA VAL A 74 -6.04 18.18 -1.65
C VAL A 74 -6.95 16.98 -1.45
N GLY A 75 -7.75 16.65 -2.45
CA GLY A 75 -8.56 15.44 -2.39
C GLY A 75 -9.47 15.28 -3.59
N PHE A 76 -9.99 14.06 -3.75
CA PHE A 76 -11.01 13.76 -4.74
C PHE A 76 -12.29 14.55 -4.48
N SER A 77 -13.05 14.77 -5.55
CA SER A 77 -14.42 15.24 -5.46
C SER A 77 -15.25 14.31 -4.57
N PRO A 78 -16.37 14.78 -3.99
CA PRO A 78 -17.27 13.91 -3.22
C PRO A 78 -17.67 12.64 -4.00
N GLU A 79 -17.98 12.77 -5.29
CA GLU A 79 -18.40 11.67 -6.16
C GLU A 79 -17.26 10.68 -6.41
N MET A 80 -16.06 11.17 -6.73
CA MET A 80 -14.90 10.31 -6.96
C MET A 80 -14.46 9.62 -5.67
N ARG A 81 -14.54 10.30 -4.52
CA ARG A 81 -14.25 9.69 -3.21
C ARG A 81 -15.18 8.53 -2.89
N GLU A 82 -16.47 8.65 -3.22
CA GLU A 82 -17.43 7.56 -3.06
C GLU A 82 -17.11 6.39 -4.01
N ALA A 83 -16.80 6.69 -5.27
CA ALA A 83 -16.40 5.67 -6.25
C ALA A 83 -15.10 4.94 -5.86
N GLU A 84 -14.13 5.68 -5.32
CA GLU A 84 -12.86 5.15 -4.82
C GLU A 84 -13.06 4.26 -3.59
N ARG A 85 -13.94 4.66 -2.68
CA ARG A 85 -14.31 3.87 -1.50
C ARG A 85 -14.92 2.52 -1.90
N ASP A 86 -15.79 2.51 -2.91
CA ASP A 86 -16.39 1.27 -3.39
C ASP A 86 -15.39 0.36 -4.10
N LEU A 87 -14.47 0.93 -4.89
CA LEU A 87 -13.35 0.18 -5.44
C LEU A 87 -12.49 -0.44 -4.34
N LYS A 88 -12.11 0.33 -3.31
CA LYS A 88 -11.37 -0.19 -2.15
C LYS A 88 -12.12 -1.31 -1.45
N ARG A 89 -13.41 -1.10 -1.14
CA ARG A 89 -14.26 -2.11 -0.48
C ARG A 89 -14.26 -3.42 -1.26
N PHE A 90 -14.41 -3.34 -2.57
CA PHE A 90 -14.35 -4.49 -3.46
C PHE A 90 -12.97 -5.17 -3.40
N MET A 91 -11.88 -4.41 -3.48
CA MET A 91 -10.51 -4.94 -3.41
C MET A 91 -10.22 -5.62 -2.06
N TYR A 92 -10.70 -5.07 -0.94
CA TYR A 92 -10.58 -5.69 0.37
C TYR A 92 -11.31 -7.04 0.44
N ALA A 93 -12.54 -7.09 -0.05
CA ALA A 93 -13.33 -8.31 -0.04
C ALA A 93 -12.77 -9.42 -0.96
N ASN A 94 -12.18 -9.05 -2.11
CA ASN A 94 -11.86 -10.02 -3.17
C ASN A 94 -10.35 -10.26 -3.39
N LEU A 95 -9.48 -9.38 -2.89
CA LEU A 95 -8.02 -9.51 -3.03
C LEU A 95 -7.34 -9.65 -1.68
N TYR A 96 -7.53 -8.69 -0.77
CA TYR A 96 -6.74 -8.63 0.47
C TYR A 96 -7.14 -9.68 1.51
N HIS A 97 -8.42 -10.06 1.59
CA HIS A 97 -8.86 -11.16 2.48
C HIS A 97 -8.83 -12.54 1.81
N HIS A 98 -8.16 -12.68 0.67
CA HIS A 98 -8.00 -13.98 0.04
C HIS A 98 -7.13 -14.88 0.93
N PRO A 99 -7.46 -16.18 1.12
CA PRO A 99 -6.71 -17.07 2.03
C PRO A 99 -5.20 -17.10 1.80
N ARG A 100 -4.75 -17.01 0.53
CA ARG A 100 -3.32 -16.91 0.18
C ARG A 100 -2.65 -15.65 0.74
N GLN A 101 -3.33 -14.51 0.75
CA GLN A 101 -2.80 -13.25 1.29
C GLN A 101 -2.76 -13.27 2.82
N LEU A 102 -3.78 -13.86 3.45
CA LEU A 102 -3.79 -14.05 4.90
C LEU A 102 -2.65 -14.98 5.35
N ALA A 103 -2.45 -16.11 4.67
CA ALA A 103 -1.36 -17.03 4.97
C ALA A 103 0.04 -16.37 4.80
N ALA A 104 0.21 -15.53 3.78
CA ALA A 104 1.44 -14.74 3.62
C ALA A 104 1.60 -13.72 4.76
N ALA A 105 0.55 -13.00 5.14
CA ALA A 105 0.60 -12.06 6.26
C ALA A 105 0.96 -12.75 7.59
N ASP A 106 0.41 -13.93 7.85
CA ASP A 106 0.71 -14.73 9.04
C ASP A 106 2.19 -15.17 9.06
N ALA A 107 2.72 -15.62 7.90
CA ALA A 107 4.13 -15.97 7.76
C ALA A 107 5.06 -14.76 7.99
N ALA A 108 4.71 -13.60 7.42
CA ALA A 108 5.45 -12.35 7.63
C ALA A 108 5.44 -11.92 9.11
N HIS A 109 4.30 -12.06 9.78
CA HIS A 109 4.19 -11.79 11.21
C HIS A 109 5.12 -12.69 12.03
N GLY A 110 5.14 -13.99 11.74
CA GLY A 110 6.06 -14.94 12.38
C GLY A 110 7.52 -14.55 12.19
N ILE A 111 7.90 -14.12 10.98
CA ILE A 111 9.26 -13.65 10.69
C ILE A 111 9.63 -12.45 11.55
N VAL A 112 8.81 -11.41 11.52
CA VAL A 112 9.08 -10.17 12.25
C VAL A 112 9.16 -10.42 13.76
N ALA A 113 8.22 -11.20 14.31
CA ALA A 113 8.19 -11.53 15.73
C ALA A 113 9.43 -12.34 16.16
N GLY A 114 9.82 -13.36 15.38
CA GLY A 114 10.99 -14.19 15.68
C GLY A 114 12.30 -13.41 15.56
N LEU A 115 12.46 -12.58 14.52
CA LEU A 115 13.63 -11.70 14.39
C LEU A 115 13.72 -10.72 15.55
N PHE A 116 12.60 -10.08 15.92
CA PHE A 116 12.57 -9.16 17.04
C PHE A 116 12.99 -9.83 18.34
N ALA A 117 12.46 -11.03 18.62
CA ALA A 117 12.82 -11.80 19.81
C ALA A 117 14.32 -12.10 19.84
N VAL A 118 14.90 -12.63 18.76
CA VAL A 118 16.34 -12.96 18.71
C VAL A 118 17.22 -11.72 18.86
N TYR A 119 16.90 -10.62 18.18
CA TYR A 119 17.70 -9.39 18.30
C TYR A 119 17.61 -8.76 19.69
N ARG A 120 16.48 -8.93 20.39
CA ARG A 120 16.30 -8.45 21.75
C ARG A 120 17.03 -9.32 22.76
N ASP A 121 17.05 -10.63 22.57
CA ASP A 121 17.67 -11.57 23.51
C ASP A 121 19.18 -11.68 23.31
N ASP A 122 19.65 -11.59 22.06
CA ASP A 122 21.08 -11.60 21.70
C ASP A 122 21.45 -10.46 20.74
N PRO A 123 21.84 -9.28 21.27
CA PRO A 123 22.29 -8.14 20.46
C PRO A 123 23.49 -8.43 19.55
N ALA A 124 24.29 -9.48 19.81
CA ALA A 124 25.42 -9.82 18.95
C ALA A 124 24.97 -10.26 17.55
N THR A 125 23.73 -10.74 17.42
CA THR A 125 23.11 -11.12 16.15
C THR A 125 22.70 -9.93 15.27
N ILE A 126 22.66 -8.72 15.85
CA ILE A 126 22.46 -7.47 15.12
C ILE A 126 23.78 -7.08 14.42
N PRO A 127 23.77 -6.63 13.15
CA PRO A 127 24.95 -6.07 12.49
C PRO A 127 25.61 -4.98 13.33
N GLU A 128 26.94 -4.94 13.30
CA GLU A 128 27.77 -4.07 14.14
C GLU A 128 27.34 -2.60 14.08
N GLU A 129 27.14 -2.06 12.87
CA GLU A 129 26.72 -0.68 12.65
C GLU A 129 25.40 -0.27 13.35
N TRP A 130 24.49 -1.24 13.54
CA TRP A 130 23.25 -1.05 14.28
C TRP A 130 23.43 -1.34 15.76
N ARG A 131 24.24 -2.33 16.11
CA ARG A 131 24.53 -2.71 17.49
C ARG A 131 25.26 -1.61 18.26
N ASP A 132 26.20 -0.92 17.61
CA ASP A 132 27.00 0.15 18.23
C ASP A 132 26.15 1.34 18.69
N ARG A 133 24.97 1.50 18.09
CA ARG A 133 24.00 2.56 18.41
C ARG A 133 22.81 2.04 19.21
N LEU A 134 22.84 0.78 19.64
CA LEU A 134 21.71 0.15 20.33
C LEU A 134 21.51 0.81 21.70
N PRO A 135 20.35 1.42 21.96
CA PRO A 135 20.04 1.97 23.28
C PRO A 135 19.99 0.87 24.36
N THR A 136 20.26 1.24 25.60
CA THR A 136 20.26 0.29 26.73
C THR A 136 18.84 -0.02 27.21
N ASP A 137 17.99 1.00 27.28
CA ASP A 137 16.69 0.92 27.96
C ASP A 137 15.52 0.91 26.97
N ASP A 138 14.41 0.30 27.41
CA ASP A 138 13.13 0.41 26.72
C ASP A 138 12.46 1.77 27.04
N PRO A 139 11.74 2.37 26.07
CA PRO A 139 11.31 1.80 24.79
C PRO A 139 12.29 1.99 23.63
N ASP A 140 13.34 2.79 23.80
CA ASP A 140 14.24 3.19 22.70
C ASP A 140 15.00 1.99 22.12
N ARG A 141 15.41 1.03 22.97
CA ARG A 141 16.02 -0.22 22.53
C ARG A 141 15.10 -1.02 21.62
N SER A 142 13.86 -1.25 22.05
CA SER A 142 12.85 -1.94 21.24
C SER A 142 12.54 -1.18 19.95
N ARG A 143 12.47 0.15 19.98
CA ARG A 143 12.26 0.99 18.79
C ARG A 143 13.41 0.81 17.79
N HIS A 144 14.65 0.86 18.25
CA HIS A 144 15.83 0.72 17.41
C HIS A 144 15.88 -0.64 16.70
N ILE A 145 15.54 -1.73 17.40
CA ILE A 145 15.41 -3.06 16.79
C ILE A 145 14.27 -3.09 15.77
N ALA A 146 13.12 -2.48 16.08
CA ALA A 146 11.99 -2.40 15.17
C ALA A 146 12.35 -1.62 13.89
N ASP A 147 13.09 -0.53 14.01
CA ASP A 147 13.55 0.28 12.88
C ASP A 147 14.56 -0.49 12.00
N PHE A 148 15.46 -1.27 12.63
CA PHE A 148 16.35 -2.17 11.89
C PHE A 148 15.56 -3.20 11.07
N ILE A 149 14.56 -3.85 11.67
CA ILE A 149 13.70 -4.82 10.98
C ILE A 149 12.89 -4.15 9.87
N ALA A 150 12.34 -2.96 10.13
CA ALA A 150 11.57 -2.19 9.14
C ALA A 150 12.43 -1.75 7.93
N GLY A 151 13.74 -1.61 8.11
CA GLY A 151 14.70 -1.33 7.03
C GLY A 151 15.08 -2.55 6.18
N MET A 152 14.65 -3.76 6.54
CA MET A 152 14.98 -4.97 5.80
C MET A 152 14.15 -5.12 4.53
N THR A 153 14.76 -5.66 3.47
CA THR A 153 13.99 -6.23 2.36
C THR A 153 13.43 -7.60 2.76
N ASP A 154 12.29 -8.01 2.19
CA ASP A 154 11.66 -9.32 2.47
C ASP A 154 12.65 -10.48 2.34
N ARG A 155 13.42 -10.49 1.24
CA ARG A 155 14.45 -11.52 0.99
C ARG A 155 15.52 -11.55 2.09
N TYR A 156 15.94 -10.38 2.57
CA TYR A 156 16.92 -10.30 3.65
C TYR A 156 16.33 -10.75 4.98
N ALA A 157 15.11 -10.32 5.33
CA ALA A 157 14.43 -10.74 6.56
C ALA A 157 14.23 -12.26 6.60
N VAL A 158 13.76 -12.86 5.50
CA VAL A 158 13.62 -14.32 5.37
C VAL A 158 14.97 -15.03 5.54
N SER A 159 16.03 -14.50 4.93
CA SER A 159 17.38 -15.07 5.07
C SER A 159 17.87 -15.04 6.51
N ARG A 160 17.73 -13.88 7.19
CA ARG A 160 18.14 -13.73 8.59
C ARG A 160 17.30 -14.60 9.52
N TYR A 161 16.00 -14.73 9.27
CA TYR A 161 15.14 -15.59 10.05
C TYR A 161 15.57 -17.05 9.96
N ARG A 162 15.87 -17.54 8.74
CA ARG A 162 16.35 -18.91 8.54
C ARG A 162 17.66 -19.21 9.25
N GLU A 163 18.55 -18.22 9.30
CA GLU A 163 19.85 -18.33 9.95
C GLU A 163 19.76 -18.28 11.48
N LEU A 164 18.94 -17.37 12.01
CA LEU A 164 18.93 -17.04 13.44
C LEU A 164 17.83 -17.73 14.24
N VAL A 165 16.68 -18.00 13.61
CA VAL A 165 15.48 -18.54 14.26
C VAL A 165 15.28 -20.00 13.85
N GLY A 166 15.37 -20.28 12.54
CA GLY A 166 15.26 -21.63 12.00
C GLY A 166 14.44 -21.72 10.71
N PRO A 167 14.18 -22.95 10.21
CA PRO A 167 13.48 -23.13 8.95
C PRO A 167 12.06 -22.57 8.99
N ILE A 168 11.62 -22.00 7.86
CA ILE A 168 10.28 -21.46 7.67
C ILE A 168 9.73 -21.92 6.33
N ASP A 169 8.49 -22.42 6.34
CA ASP A 169 7.73 -22.71 5.14
C ASP A 169 6.97 -21.43 4.72
N LEU A 170 7.19 -21.00 3.49
CA LEU A 170 6.61 -19.77 2.97
C LEU A 170 5.59 -20.12 1.88
N PRO A 171 4.40 -19.51 1.90
CA PRO A 171 3.42 -19.74 0.87
C PRO A 171 3.94 -19.30 -0.50
N GLU A 172 3.46 -19.97 -1.55
CA GLU A 172 3.84 -19.67 -2.93
C GLU A 172 3.49 -18.22 -3.30
N GLY A 173 4.51 -17.43 -3.65
CA GLY A 173 4.40 -16.00 -3.97
C GLY A 173 4.95 -15.05 -2.90
N PHE A 174 5.54 -15.58 -1.82
CA PHE A 174 6.38 -14.83 -0.87
C PHE A 174 7.80 -14.59 -1.43
#